data_AF-R5GW34-F1
#
_entry.id   AF-R5GW34-F1
#
_cell.length_a   1.000
_cell.length_b   1.000
_cell.length_c   1.000
_cell.angle_alpha   90.00
_cell.angle_beta   90.00
_cell.angle_gamma   90.00
#
_symmetry.space_group_name_H-M   'P 1'
#
loop_
_entity.id
_entity.type
_entity.pdbx_description
1 polymer ?
#
loop_
_entity_poly.entity_id
_entity_poly.type
_entity_poly.pdbx_seq_one_letter_code
_entity_poly.pdbx_strand_id
1 'polypeptide(L)'
;MDGTPIYDIKPYLPYVDCRPEASNGFALAQQEGVLDVEIPQELTRLIPEEKLPALTAVLSQDPRPQYISDPQREFTMSFAGLEVSFTVSGNSLTVTGIRKT
;
A
#
# COMPACT_ATOMS: atom_id res chain seq x y z
N MET A 1 4.87 -10.36 4.45
CA MET A 1 5.93 -11.34 4.77
C MET A 1 5.24 -12.40 5.60
N ASP A 2 5.08 -13.58 5.04
CA ASP A 2 4.30 -14.65 5.68
C ASP A 2 5.25 -15.60 6.39
N GLY A 3 4.80 -16.17 7.52
CA GLY A 3 5.60 -17.13 8.29
C GLY A 3 6.70 -16.51 9.16
N THR A 4 6.73 -15.18 9.33
CA THR A 4 7.62 -14.54 10.32
C THR A 4 7.30 -15.11 11.71
N PRO A 5 8.24 -15.79 12.38
CA PRO A 5 7.97 -16.41 13.68
C PRO A 5 7.66 -15.35 14.73
N ILE A 6 6.56 -15.56 15.47
CA ILE A 6 6.17 -14.71 16.60
C ILE A 6 6.76 -15.33 17.87
N TYR A 7 7.68 -14.62 18.51
CA TYR A 7 8.34 -15.10 19.72
C TYR A 7 7.62 -14.68 21.01
N ASP A 8 6.99 -13.51 21.02
CA ASP A 8 6.31 -12.97 22.20
C ASP A 8 5.23 -11.96 21.79
N ILE A 9 4.20 -11.79 22.62
CA ILE A 9 3.14 -10.78 22.44
C ILE A 9 3.04 -10.00 23.75
N LYS A 10 3.39 -8.71 23.72
CA LYS A 10 3.30 -7.81 24.89
C LYS A 10 2.22 -6.75 24.68
N PRO A 11 1.48 -6.35 25.74
CA PRO A 11 0.59 -5.20 25.66
C PRO A 11 1.40 -3.93 25.45
N TYR A 12 0.92 -3.05 24.57
CA TYR A 12 1.46 -1.69 24.44
C TYR A 12 0.95 -0.83 25.61
N LEU A 13 1.87 -0.31 26.42
CA LEU A 13 1.61 0.51 27.60
C LEU A 13 2.09 1.96 27.33
N PRO A 14 1.18 2.89 26.98
CA PRO A 14 1.57 4.23 26.52
C PRO A 14 2.51 5.00 27.45
N TYR A 15 2.39 4.82 28.76
CA TYR A 15 3.19 5.54 29.75
C TYR A 15 4.67 5.08 29.85
N VAL A 16 5.01 3.90 29.30
CA VAL A 16 6.38 3.36 29.27
C VAL A 16 6.89 3.11 27.86
N ASP A 17 5.99 2.84 26.91
CA ASP A 17 6.35 2.44 25.54
C ASP A 17 6.31 3.63 24.56
N CYS A 18 5.57 4.70 24.84
CA CYS A 18 5.49 5.85 23.95
C CYS A 18 6.73 6.75 24.07
N ARG A 19 7.30 7.12 22.93
CA ARG A 19 8.31 8.18 22.80
C ARG A 19 7.76 9.29 21.88
N PRO A 20 7.00 10.26 22.42
CA PRO A 20 6.34 11.30 21.63
C PRO A 20 7.31 12.16 20.81
N GLU A 21 8.54 12.30 21.27
CA GLU A 21 9.62 13.06 20.62
C GLU A 21 10.32 12.31 19.48
N ALA A 22 9.95 11.05 19.22
CA ALA A 22 10.50 10.30 18.10
C ALA A 22 10.20 11.04 16.78
N SER A 23 11.25 11.29 16.00
CA SER A 23 11.15 11.98 14.72
C SER A 23 11.42 11.02 13.55
N ASN A 24 10.79 11.29 12.41
CA ASN A 24 10.90 10.51 11.18
C ASN A 24 12.22 10.77 10.43
N GLY A 25 13.37 10.76 11.11
CA GLY A 25 14.67 11.23 10.61
C GLY A 25 14.95 10.93 9.13
N PHE A 26 15.06 9.66 8.75
CA PHE A 26 15.29 9.22 7.35
C PHE A 26 14.04 8.65 6.66
N ALA A 27 12.98 8.39 7.43
CA ALA A 27 11.73 7.86 6.90
C ALA A 27 10.96 9.04 6.30
N LEU A 28 11.25 9.31 5.03
CA LEU A 28 10.65 10.28 4.11
C LEU A 28 9.68 11.29 4.72
N ALA A 29 10.02 12.56 4.52
CA ALA A 29 9.06 13.65 4.54
C ALA A 29 7.74 13.15 3.94
N GLN A 30 6.72 13.14 4.80
CA GLN A 30 5.33 12.84 4.51
C GLN A 30 5.04 13.25 3.06
N GLN A 31 4.93 12.28 2.14
CA GLN A 31 4.41 12.58 0.82
C GLN A 31 2.99 13.06 1.09
N GLU A 32 2.81 14.37 0.97
CA GLU A 32 1.54 15.03 1.16
C GLU A 32 0.60 14.55 0.05
N GLY A 33 -0.20 13.54 0.35
CA GLY A 33 -1.24 13.09 -0.56
C GLY A 33 -1.54 11.61 -0.42
N VAL A 34 -2.77 11.32 -0.05
CA VAL A 34 -3.40 10.04 -0.37
C VAL A 34 -3.67 10.09 -1.89
N LEU A 35 -3.18 9.11 -2.66
CA LEU A 35 -3.45 9.03 -4.10
C LEU A 35 -4.95 8.73 -4.32
N ASP A 36 -5.52 9.35 -5.34
CA ASP A 36 -6.87 9.04 -5.82
C ASP A 36 -6.82 7.73 -6.60
N VAL A 37 -7.36 6.67 -6.00
CA VAL A 37 -7.33 5.31 -6.56
C VAL A 37 -8.53 5.08 -7.47
N GLU A 38 -8.25 4.82 -8.73
CA GLU A 38 -9.23 4.39 -9.73
C GLU A 38 -9.05 2.90 -10.04
N ILE A 39 -10.11 2.12 -9.78
CA ILE A 39 -10.18 0.70 -10.13
C ILE A 39 -11.30 0.55 -11.15
N PRO A 40 -10.98 0.23 -12.43
CA PRO A 40 -12.00 -0.01 -13.45
C PRO A 40 -13.01 -1.08 -13.01
N GLN A 41 -14.28 -0.91 -13.39
CA GLN A 41 -15.37 -1.77 -12.92
C GLN A 41 -15.18 -3.23 -13.35
N GLU A 42 -14.59 -3.46 -14.52
CA GLU A 42 -14.24 -4.78 -15.04
C GLU A 42 -13.22 -5.50 -14.16
N LEU A 43 -12.26 -4.77 -13.57
CA LEU A 43 -11.25 -5.32 -12.68
C LEU A 43 -11.79 -5.50 -11.26
N THR A 44 -12.70 -4.61 -10.83
CA THR A 44 -13.34 -4.69 -9.50
C THR A 44 -14.01 -6.05 -9.27
N ARG A 45 -14.58 -6.66 -10.31
CA ARG A 45 -15.22 -7.99 -10.25
C ARG A 45 -14.25 -9.14 -9.96
N LEU A 46 -12.95 -8.92 -10.17
CA LEU A 46 -11.90 -9.91 -9.90
C LEU A 46 -11.40 -9.84 -8.45
N ILE A 47 -11.78 -8.81 -7.71
CA ILE A 47 -11.41 -8.58 -6.32
C ILE A 47 -12.55 -9.08 -5.42
N PRO A 48 -12.25 -9.88 -4.39
CA PRO A 48 -13.23 -10.18 -3.34
C PRO A 48 -13.72 -8.89 -2.67
N GLU A 49 -15.04 -8.74 -2.50
CA GLU A 49 -15.65 -7.50 -2.02
C GLU A 49 -15.10 -7.08 -0.65
N GLU A 50 -14.82 -8.04 0.24
CA GLU A 50 -14.26 -7.79 1.56
C GLU A 50 -12.81 -7.25 1.52
N LYS A 51 -12.10 -7.48 0.42
CA LYS A 51 -10.71 -7.06 0.23
C LYS A 51 -10.58 -5.71 -0.47
N LEU A 52 -11.63 -5.27 -1.17
CA LEU A 52 -11.61 -4.04 -1.95
C LEU A 52 -11.26 -2.80 -1.11
N PRO A 53 -11.85 -2.55 0.08
CA PRO A 53 -11.51 -1.38 0.89
C PRO A 53 -10.05 -1.38 1.35
N ALA A 54 -9.53 -2.56 1.71
CA ALA A 54 -8.14 -2.71 2.13
C ALA A 54 -7.17 -2.51 0.97
N LEU A 55 -7.48 -3.02 -0.23
CA LEU A 55 -6.67 -2.79 -1.42
C LEU A 55 -6.63 -1.30 -1.77
N THR A 56 -7.78 -0.62 -1.81
CA THR A 56 -7.86 0.82 -2.06
C THR A 56 -7.03 1.60 -1.05
N ALA A 57 -7.15 1.29 0.24
CA ALA A 57 -6.37 1.96 1.29
C ALA A 57 -4.85 1.79 1.09
N VAL A 58 -4.39 0.59 0.73
CA VAL A 58 -2.96 0.35 0.47
C VAL A 58 -2.47 1.09 -0.78
N LEU A 59 -3.22 1.03 -1.88
CA LEU A 59 -2.87 1.73 -3.12
C LEU A 59 -2.81 3.25 -2.90
N SER A 60 -3.70 3.77 -2.06
CA SER A 60 -3.78 5.20 -1.74
C SER A 60 -2.56 5.75 -0.99
N GLN A 61 -1.76 4.87 -0.36
CA GLN A 61 -0.51 5.22 0.32
C GLN A 61 0.72 5.24 -0.60
N ASP A 62 0.50 5.17 -1.91
CA ASP A 62 1.54 5.10 -2.93
C ASP A 62 2.56 3.97 -2.70
N PRO A 63 2.24 2.72 -3.08
CA PRO A 63 3.13 1.58 -2.87
C PRO A 63 4.32 1.53 -3.83
N ARG A 64 4.56 2.57 -4.66
CA ARG A 64 5.69 2.59 -5.58
C ARG A 64 7.02 2.65 -4.81
N PRO A 65 8.06 1.93 -5.26
CA PRO A 65 9.39 2.14 -4.73
C PRO A 65 9.88 3.57 -5.04
N GLN A 66 10.21 4.34 -4.00
CA GLN A 66 10.50 5.77 -4.11
C GLN A 66 11.81 6.11 -4.85
N TYR A 67 12.65 5.11 -5.10
CA TYR A 67 13.87 5.27 -5.91
C TYR A 67 13.60 5.19 -7.42
N ILE A 68 12.35 4.98 -7.85
CA ILE A 68 11.96 4.88 -9.24
C ILE A 68 11.15 6.13 -9.63
N SER A 69 11.71 6.96 -10.51
CA SER A 69 11.09 8.23 -10.94
C SER A 69 10.53 8.20 -12.37
N ASP A 70 10.33 7.02 -12.96
CA ASP A 70 9.76 6.90 -14.31
C ASP A 70 8.22 7.01 -14.27
N PRO A 71 7.61 8.10 -14.76
CA PRO A 71 6.18 8.34 -14.68
C PRO A 71 5.35 7.46 -15.62
N GLN A 72 5.97 6.81 -16.62
CA GLN A 72 5.26 5.92 -17.56
C GLN A 72 5.33 4.45 -17.15
N ARG A 73 5.98 4.15 -16.01
CA ARG A 73 6.21 2.78 -15.60
C ARG A 73 4.96 2.16 -14.98
N GLU A 74 4.66 0.95 -15.41
CA GLU A 74 3.72 0.07 -14.73
C GLU A 74 4.41 -0.58 -13.53
N PHE A 75 3.73 -0.56 -12.40
CA PHE A 75 4.16 -1.18 -11.16
C PHE A 75 3.26 -2.37 -10.85
N THR A 76 3.81 -3.34 -10.13
CA THR A 76 3.07 -4.53 -9.72
C THR A 76 3.34 -4.82 -8.26
N MET A 77 2.30 -5.18 -7.52
CA MET A 77 2.41 -5.60 -6.11
C MET A 77 1.56 -6.83 -5.82
N SER A 78 2.00 -7.62 -4.85
CA SER A 78 1.21 -8.73 -4.31
C SER A 78 0.30 -8.24 -3.18
N PHE A 79 -0.97 -8.64 -3.22
CA PHE A 79 -1.96 -8.31 -2.19
C PHE A 79 -2.94 -9.47 -1.99
N ALA A 80 -2.88 -10.12 -0.82
CA ALA A 80 -3.85 -11.12 -0.40
C ALA A 80 -4.16 -12.24 -1.43
N GLY A 81 -3.12 -12.77 -2.10
CA GLY A 81 -3.23 -13.79 -3.16
C GLY A 81 -3.58 -13.23 -4.55
N LEU A 82 -3.53 -11.91 -4.71
CA LEU A 82 -3.66 -11.22 -5.98
C LEU A 82 -2.34 -10.57 -6.35
N GLU A 83 -2.11 -10.46 -7.65
CA GLU A 83 -1.10 -9.61 -8.23
C GLU A 83 -1.81 -8.42 -8.90
N VAL A 84 -1.50 -7.22 -8.44
CA VAL A 84 -2.15 -5.96 -8.83
C VAL A 84 -1.16 -5.12 -9.61
N SER A 85 -1.47 -4.87 -10.88
CA SER A 85 -0.73 -3.94 -11.74
C SER A 85 -1.40 -2.57 -11.76
N PHE A 86 -0.60 -1.51 -11.72
CA PHE A 86 -1.10 -0.14 -11.71
C PHE A 86 -0.08 0.85 -12.27
N THR A 87 -0.58 2.01 -12.70
CA THR A 87 0.20 3.17 -13.10
C THR A 87 -0.16 4.36 -12.22
N VAL A 88 0.73 5.36 -12.14
CA VAL A 88 0.48 6.58 -11.36
C VAL A 88 0.80 7.79 -12.22
N SER A 89 -0.17 8.70 -12.34
CA SER A 89 -0.04 9.97 -13.06
C SER A 89 -0.48 11.11 -12.16
N GLY A 90 0.46 11.98 -11.77
CA GLY A 90 0.20 13.04 -10.80
C GLY A 90 -0.26 12.46 -9.46
N ASN A 91 -1.49 12.79 -9.05
CA ASN A 91 -2.10 12.33 -7.79
C ASN A 91 -3.05 11.14 -7.97
N SER A 92 -3.14 10.56 -9.18
CA SER A 92 -4.06 9.47 -9.47
C SER A 92 -3.31 8.16 -9.73
N LEU A 93 -3.77 7.09 -9.08
CA LEU A 93 -3.34 5.73 -9.30
C LEU A 93 -4.43 4.98 -10.03
N THR A 94 -4.13 4.42 -11.21
CA THR A 94 -5.07 3.62 -11.99
C THR A 94 -4.64 2.16 -12.00
N VAL A 95 -5.53 1.27 -11.57
CA VAL A 95 -5.29 -0.18 -11.66
C VAL A 95 -5.45 -0.63 -13.12
N THR A 96 -4.40 -1.24 -13.67
CA THR A 96 -4.34 -1.70 -15.06
C THR A 96 -4.57 -3.21 -15.20
N GLY A 97 -4.38 -3.97 -14.12
CA GLY A 97 -4.56 -5.42 -14.17
C GLY A 97 -4.64 -6.10 -12.81
N ILE A 98 -5.37 -7.21 -12.76
CA ILE A 98 -5.51 -8.06 -11.57
C ILE A 98 -5.37 -9.52 -11.99
N ARG A 99 -4.44 -10.24 -11.38
CA ARG A 99 -4.23 -11.68 -11.57
C ARG A 99 -4.30 -12.41 -10.24
N LYS A 100 -4.73 -13.66 -10.24
CA LYS A 100 -4.63 -14.54 -9.06
C LYS A 100 -3.23 -15.15 -9.02
N THR A 101 -2.64 -15.18 -7.84
CA THR A 101 -1.33 -15.80 -7.56
C THR A 101 -1.51 -17.20 -6.99
#